data_AF-A0A965FIY3-F1
#
_entry.id   AF-A0A965FIY3-F1
#
_cell.length_a   1.000
_cell.length_b   1.000
_cell.length_c   1.000
_cell.angle_alpha   90.00
_cell.angle_beta   90.00
_cell.angle_gamma   90.00
#
_symmetry.space_group_name_H-M   'P 1'
#
loop_
_entity.id
_entity.type
_entity.pdbx_description
1 polymer ?
#
loop_
_entity_poly.entity_id
_entity_poly.type
_entity_poly.pdbx_seq_one_letter_code
_entity_poly.pdbx_strand_id
1 'polypeptide(L)'
;MATKRKAKKKPVRKRRTTKEPVLTKLDFWAIAANEVYTACRKSGMDEGTALAFAMDRSSYPDWIVDPKDPIKNPLDDFDEDED
;
A
#
# COMPACT_ATOMS: atom_id res chain seq x y z
N MET A 1 62.47 18.55 -12.76
CA MET A 1 61.11 18.22 -13.27
C MET A 1 60.22 17.88 -12.07
N ALA A 2 59.32 18.77 -11.64
CA ALA A 2 58.46 18.53 -10.48
C ALA A 2 57.24 17.70 -10.89
N THR A 3 57.14 16.45 -10.40
CA THR A 3 55.99 15.57 -10.66
C THR A 3 54.79 16.00 -9.81
N LYS A 4 53.73 16.49 -10.47
CA LYS A 4 52.46 16.90 -9.83
C LYS A 4 51.77 15.68 -9.22
N ARG A 5 51.59 15.67 -7.89
CA ARG A 5 50.85 14.59 -7.19
C ARG A 5 49.37 14.62 -7.56
N LYS A 6 48.82 13.51 -8.05
CA LYS A 6 47.39 13.36 -8.37
C LYS A 6 46.57 13.37 -7.07
N ALA A 7 45.56 14.23 -7.00
CA ALA A 7 44.66 14.32 -5.85
C ALA A 7 43.83 13.02 -5.71
N LYS A 8 43.80 12.44 -4.50
CA LYS A 8 42.96 11.28 -4.19
C LYS A 8 41.48 11.70 -4.22
N LYS A 9 40.66 11.00 -5.00
CA LYS A 9 39.20 11.21 -5.04
C LYS A 9 38.61 10.90 -3.66
N LYS A 10 37.85 11.85 -3.10
CA LYS A 10 37.16 11.66 -1.82
C LYS A 10 36.08 10.58 -1.99
N PRO A 11 35.93 9.62 -1.06
CA PRO A 11 34.89 8.62 -1.15
C PRO A 11 33.51 9.29 -1.04
N VAL A 12 32.70 9.15 -2.09
CA VAL A 12 31.30 9.60 -2.07
C VAL A 12 30.54 8.69 -1.12
N ARG A 13 29.96 9.26 -0.06
CA ARG A 13 29.14 8.54 0.90
C ARG A 13 27.89 8.06 0.17
N LYS A 14 27.80 6.77 -0.14
CA LYS A 14 26.60 6.18 -0.74
C LYS A 14 25.43 6.37 0.24
N ARG A 15 24.38 7.07 -0.21
CA ARG A 15 23.15 7.26 0.57
C ARG A 15 22.60 5.86 0.85
N ARG A 16 22.50 5.49 2.13
CA ARG A 16 21.84 4.24 2.54
C ARG A 16 20.34 4.45 2.32
N THR A 17 19.85 4.15 1.12
CA THR A 17 18.43 3.87 0.96
C THR A 17 18.17 2.55 1.68
N THR A 18 17.38 2.60 2.75
CA THR A 18 16.89 1.42 3.46
C THR A 18 16.24 0.48 2.43
N LYS A 19 16.67 -0.78 2.46
CA LYS A 19 16.34 -1.82 1.45
C LYS A 19 15.07 -2.61 1.80
N GLU A 20 14.29 -2.15 2.76
CA GLU A 20 13.07 -2.82 3.23
C GLU A 20 11.88 -1.89 3.04
N PRO A 21 10.68 -2.43 2.77
CA PRO A 21 9.49 -1.60 2.71
C PRO A 21 9.34 -0.93 4.07
N VAL A 22 9.38 0.41 4.07
CA VAL A 22 9.16 1.23 5.29
C VAL A 22 7.77 0.95 5.87
N LEU A 23 6.85 0.47 5.03
CA LEU A 23 5.48 0.14 5.35
C LEU A 23 5.32 -1.38 5.47
N THR A 24 4.73 -1.81 6.57
CA THR A 24 4.32 -3.19 6.81
C THR A 24 3.04 -3.51 6.02
N LYS A 25 2.69 -4.80 5.90
CA LYS A 25 1.43 -5.22 5.26
C LYS A 25 0.20 -4.59 5.92
N LEU A 26 0.24 -4.36 7.24
CA LEU A 26 -0.83 -3.70 7.98
C LEU A 26 -0.95 -2.21 7.60
N ASP A 27 0.16 -1.55 7.31
CA ASP A 27 0.14 -0.16 6.88
C ASP A 27 -0.51 -0.03 5.50
N PHE A 28 -0.23 -0.96 4.57
CA PHE A 28 -0.90 -0.99 3.27
C PHE A 28 -2.41 -1.21 3.40
N TRP A 29 -2.85 -2.09 4.30
CA TRP A 29 -4.26 -2.28 4.60
C TRP A 29 -4.91 -1.01 5.15
N ALA A 30 -4.29 -0.38 6.15
CA ALA A 30 -4.81 0.83 6.78
C ALA A 30 -4.88 2.01 5.80
N ILE A 31 -3.89 2.13 4.91
CA ILE A 31 -3.89 3.15 3.84
C ILE A 31 -5.06 2.91 2.89
N ALA A 32 -5.26 1.69 2.41
CA ALA A 32 -6.36 1.36 1.50
C ALA A 32 -7.73 1.62 2.14
N ALA A 33 -7.93 1.24 3.40
CA ALA A 33 -9.18 1.49 4.12
C ALA A 33 -9.48 2.97 4.27
N ASN A 34 -8.46 3.78 4.58
CA ASN A 34 -8.61 5.22 4.69
C ASN A 34 -8.89 5.89 3.33
N GLU A 35 -8.27 5.41 2.25
CA GLU A 35 -8.56 5.91 0.90
C GLU A 35 -10.01 5.63 0.49
N VAL A 36 -10.53 4.42 0.75
CA VAL A 36 -11.93 4.07 0.49
C VAL A 36 -12.87 4.92 1.32
N TYR A 37 -12.63 5.03 2.64
CA TYR A 37 -13.43 5.87 3.52
C TYR A 37 -13.49 7.32 3.04
N THR A 38 -12.33 7.91 2.74
CA THR A 38 -12.26 9.30 2.28
C THR A 38 -12.87 9.50 0.90
N ALA A 39 -12.81 8.52 0.01
CA ALA A 39 -13.50 8.55 -1.28
C ALA A 39 -15.02 8.56 -1.10
N CYS A 40 -15.56 7.66 -0.27
CA CYS A 40 -16.99 7.61 0.08
C CYS A 40 -17.48 8.93 0.72
N ARG A 41 -16.69 9.51 1.63
CA ARG A 41 -17.02 10.80 2.24
C ARG A 41 -17.00 11.94 1.23
N LYS A 42 -16.07 11.93 0.26
CA LYS A 42 -16.02 12.92 -0.84
C LYS A 42 -17.17 12.76 -1.82
N SER A 43 -17.68 11.55 -2.04
CA SER A 43 -18.86 11.31 -2.87
C SER A 43 -20.18 11.67 -2.18
N GLY A 44 -20.13 12.12 -0.92
CA GLY A 44 -21.30 12.57 -0.17
C GLY A 44 -22.01 11.46 0.62
N MET A 45 -21.41 10.28 0.78
CA MET A 45 -21.96 9.25 1.66
C MET A 45 -21.94 9.68 3.12
N ASP A 46 -22.92 9.20 3.89
CA ASP A 46 -22.93 9.35 5.35
C ASP A 46 -21.79 8.54 5.98
N GLU A 47 -21.44 8.90 7.22
CA GLU A 47 -20.31 8.30 7.93
C GLU A 47 -20.50 6.80 8.18
N GLY A 48 -21.73 6.36 8.48
CA GLY A 48 -22.02 4.95 8.74
C GLY A 48 -21.84 4.09 7.49
N THR A 49 -22.39 4.54 6.37
CA THR A 49 -22.24 3.85 5.08
C THR A 49 -20.79 3.87 4.60
N ALA A 50 -20.09 4.99 4.74
CA ALA A 50 -18.67 5.09 4.38
C ALA A 50 -17.79 4.17 5.24
N LEU A 51 -18.09 4.06 6.54
CA LEU A 51 -17.38 3.14 7.44
C LEU A 51 -17.65 1.68 7.07
N ALA A 52 -18.90 1.32 6.75
CA ALA A 52 -19.27 -0.02 6.32
C ALA A 52 -18.44 -0.46 5.10
N PHE A 53 -18.35 0.40 4.08
CA PHE A 53 -17.51 0.15 2.91
C PHE A 53 -16.02 0.08 3.23
N ALA A 54 -15.52 0.85 4.19
CA ALA A 54 -14.11 0.82 4.57
C ALA A 54 -13.73 -0.41 5.40
N MET A 55 -14.67 -1.00 6.16
CA MET A 55 -14.41 -2.22 6.93
C MET A 55 -14.45 -3.48 6.07
N ASP A 56 -15.29 -3.48 5.02
CA ASP A 56 -15.44 -4.61 4.12
C ASP A 56 -14.44 -4.54 2.95
N ARG A 57 -13.47 -5.46 2.94
CA ARG A 57 -12.42 -5.52 1.92
C ARG A 57 -12.97 -5.94 0.55
N SER A 58 -14.06 -6.71 0.51
CA SER A 58 -14.69 -7.19 -0.73
C SER A 58 -15.34 -6.04 -1.51
N SER A 59 -15.77 -5.00 -0.80
CA SER A 59 -16.29 -3.77 -1.39
C SER A 59 -15.23 -2.92 -2.11
N TYR A 60 -13.94 -3.26 -1.99
CA TYR A 60 -12.88 -2.46 -2.60
C TYR A 60 -12.75 -2.84 -4.07
N PRO A 61 -12.55 -1.87 -4.98
CA PRO A 61 -12.28 -2.17 -6.37
C PRO A 61 -11.04 -3.06 -6.56
N ASP A 62 -11.08 -3.98 -7.54
CA ASP A 62 -10.00 -4.94 -7.88
C ASP A 62 -8.63 -4.31 -8.16
N TRP A 63 -8.59 -3.02 -8.47
CA TRP A 63 -7.34 -2.29 -8.71
C TRP A 63 -6.71 -1.71 -7.43
N ILE A 64 -7.46 -1.66 -6.32
CA ILE A 64 -7.00 -1.25 -4.98
C ILE A 64 -6.53 -2.48 -4.19
N VAL A 65 -7.18 -3.63 -4.41
CA VAL A 65 -6.86 -4.91 -3.74
C VAL A 65 -6.59 -5.94 -4.81
N ASP A 66 -5.35 -6.43 -4.88
CA ASP A 66 -5.01 -7.52 -5.78
C ASP A 66 -5.88 -8.74 -5.40
N PRO A 67 -6.64 -9.35 -6.33
CA PRO A 67 -7.44 -10.54 -6.03
C PRO A 67 -6.62 -11.74 -5.54
N LYS A 68 -5.28 -11.72 -5.69
CA LYS A 68 -4.34 -12.70 -5.11
C LYS A 68 -3.75 -12.27 -3.77
N ASP A 69 -4.32 -11.28 -3.08
CA ASP A 69 -3.86 -10.84 -1.77
C ASP A 69 -3.91 -12.02 -0.78
N PRO A 70 -2.77 -12.42 -0.16
CA PRO A 70 -2.75 -13.50 0.82
C PRO A 70 -3.55 -13.22 2.11
N ILE A 71 -4.09 -12.01 2.27
CA ILE A 71 -5.03 -11.65 3.35
C ILE A 71 -6.49 -11.96 2.97
N LYS A 72 -6.80 -12.18 1.67
CA LYS A 72 -8.14 -12.54 1.22
C LYS A 72 -8.56 -13.84 1.90
N ASN A 73 -9.72 -13.85 2.54
CA ASN A 73 -10.23 -15.03 3.19
C ASN A 73 -10.56 -16.05 2.09
N PRO A 74 -9.99 -17.26 2.08
CA PRO A 74 -10.29 -18.27 1.06
C PRO A 74 -11.76 -18.71 1.03
N LEU A 75 -12.56 -18.27 2.01
CA LEU A 75 -13.99 -18.52 2.11
C LEU A 75 -14.85 -17.47 1.36
N ASP A 76 -14.33 -16.27 1.08
CA ASP A 76 -15.08 -15.25 0.30
C ASP A 76 -15.27 -15.68 -1.17
N ASP A 77 -14.42 -16.58 -1.67
CA ASP A 77 -14.52 -17.12 -3.05
C ASP A 77 -15.55 -18.28 -3.16
N PHE A 78 -16.23 -18.68 -2.08
CA PHE A 78 -17.17 -19.81 -2.06
C PHE A 78 -18.66 -19.43 -2.04
N ASP A 79 -19.02 -18.14 -2.02
CA ASP A 79 -20.40 -17.68 -1.80
C ASP A 79 -21.10 -17.07 -3.04
N GLU A 80 -20.69 -17.41 -4.27
CA GLU A 80 -21.34 -16.88 -5.50
C GLU A 80 -21.98 -17.91 -6.46
N ASP A 81 -22.09 -19.19 -6.08
CA ASP A 81 -22.70 -20.24 -6.94
C ASP A 81 -23.74 -21.14 -6.20
N GLU A 82 -24.59 -20.58 -5.34
CA GLU A 82 -25.75 -21.32 -4.80
C GLU A 82 -27.02 -20.43 -4.66
N ASP A 83 -27.72 -20.27 -5.80
CA ASP A 83 -29.18 -19.99 -6.04
C ASP A 83 -29.49 -18.92 -7.12
#